data_AF-A0A6J5XSU4-F1
#
_entry.id   AF-A0A6J5XSU4-F1
#
_cell.length_a   1.000
_cell.length_b   1.000
_cell.length_c   1.000
_cell.angle_alpha   90.00
_cell.angle_beta   90.00
_cell.angle_gamma   90.00
#
_symmetry.space_group_name_H-M   'P 1'
#
loop_
_entity.id
_entity.type
_entity.pdbx_description
1 polymer ?
#
loop_
_entity_poly.entity_id
_entity_poly.type
_entity_poly.pdbx_seq_one_letter_code
_entity_poly.pdbx_strand_id
1 'polypeptide(L)'
;MHGPHGILHHLKYLIQTKGSAVVCVAEGAGQNLLQKTNATDASGNVVFGDIGVHIQQETKKYFKQAGVPVDVKYIDPTYMIRACRANASDGILCAVLGQNAVHGAFAGYSGITVGTCNTHYVYLPIPEVISHPRLIDPNSRMWHRCLTSTGQPDFV
;
A
#
# COMPACT_ATOMS: atom_id res chain seq x y z
N MET A 1 3.67 12.35 -12.37
CA MET A 1 5.08 12.02 -12.01
C MET A 1 6.02 13.16 -12.36
N HIS A 2 6.07 13.59 -13.62
CA HIS A 2 6.73 14.83 -14.05
C HIS A 2 5.83 16.05 -13.82
N GLY A 3 6.37 17.25 -14.04
CA GLY A 3 5.66 18.54 -13.93
C GLY A 3 5.85 19.26 -12.59
N PRO A 4 5.30 20.49 -12.44
CA PRO A 4 5.48 21.33 -11.25
C PRO A 4 4.94 20.70 -9.95
N HIS A 5 3.84 19.94 -10.08
CA HIS A 5 3.21 19.19 -8.99
C HIS A 5 3.60 17.70 -8.99
N GLY A 6 4.64 17.35 -9.75
CA GLY A 6 5.12 15.98 -9.84
C GLY A 6 6.02 15.59 -8.68
N ILE A 7 6.00 14.30 -8.32
CA ILE A 7 6.87 13.73 -7.27
C ILE A 7 8.36 14.05 -7.51
N LEU A 8 8.84 14.05 -8.76
CA LEU A 8 10.25 14.30 -9.09
C LEU A 8 10.66 15.74 -8.77
N HIS A 9 9.76 16.70 -9.00
CA HIS A 9 10.01 18.09 -8.66
C HIS A 9 10.06 18.28 -7.14
N HIS A 10 9.16 17.63 -6.40
CA HIS A 10 9.17 17.67 -4.94
C HIS A 10 10.42 16.98 -4.35
N LEU A 11 10.87 15.86 -4.92
CA LEU A 11 12.12 15.21 -4.54
C LEU A 11 13.31 16.14 -4.73
N LYS A 12 13.39 16.87 -5.84
CA LYS A 12 14.44 17.86 -6.06
C LYS A 12 14.47 18.93 -4.97
N TYR A 13 13.30 19.46 -4.62
CA TYR A 13 13.14 20.41 -3.53
C TYR A 13 13.64 19.84 -2.19
N LEU A 14 13.25 18.60 -1.84
CA LEU A 14 13.69 17.95 -0.60
C LEU A 14 15.19 17.69 -0.58
N ILE A 15 15.79 17.24 -1.67
CA ILE A 15 17.25 17.05 -1.76
C ILE A 15 17.98 18.38 -1.59
N GLN A 16 17.50 19.47 -2.19
CA GLN A 16 18.14 20.78 -2.08
C GLN A 16 17.99 21.42 -0.70
N THR A 17 16.86 21.19 -0.01
CA THR A 17 16.57 21.83 1.27
C THR A 17 16.96 20.98 2.49
N LYS A 18 16.89 19.65 2.38
CA LYS A 18 17.11 18.70 3.49
C LYS A 18 18.27 17.73 3.24
N GLY A 19 18.82 17.67 2.03
CA GLY A 19 19.91 16.75 1.66
C GLY A 19 19.50 15.28 1.49
N SER A 20 18.27 14.91 1.81
CA SER A 20 17.76 13.53 1.71
C SER A 20 16.24 13.50 1.53
N ALA A 21 15.72 12.40 0.98
CA ALA A 21 14.30 12.16 0.81
C ALA A 21 13.98 10.66 0.90
N VAL A 22 12.80 10.32 1.42
CA VAL A 22 12.28 8.95 1.48
C VAL A 22 10.92 8.93 0.79
N VAL A 23 10.71 7.94 -0.08
CA VAL A 23 9.43 7.72 -0.77
C VAL A 23 8.92 6.35 -0.39
N CYS A 24 7.69 6.29 0.12
CA CYS A 24 6.94 5.07 0.30
C CYS A 24 5.91 4.98 -0.82
N VAL A 25 5.87 3.86 -1.54
CA VAL A 25 4.96 3.63 -2.67
C VAL A 25 4.22 2.32 -2.45
N ALA A 26 2.90 2.34 -2.60
CA ALA A 26 2.09 1.12 -2.58
C ALA A 26 2.26 0.36 -3.91
N GLU A 27 2.28 -0.98 -3.88
CA GLU A 27 2.48 -1.82 -5.07
C GLU A 27 1.52 -1.51 -6.23
N GLY A 28 0.26 -1.20 -5.90
CA GLY A 28 -0.78 -0.86 -6.87
C GLY A 28 -0.78 0.60 -7.34
N ALA A 29 0.14 1.44 -6.83
CA ALA A 29 0.19 2.85 -7.23
C ALA A 29 0.72 2.99 -8.66
N GLY A 30 0.21 3.99 -9.41
CA GLY A 30 0.79 4.38 -10.69
C GLY A 30 0.78 3.30 -11.79
N GLN A 31 -0.05 2.27 -11.68
CA GLN A 31 -0.14 1.19 -12.68
C GLN A 31 -0.54 1.71 -14.08
N ASN A 32 -1.14 2.89 -14.18
CA ASN A 32 -1.41 3.60 -15.43
C ASN A 32 -0.16 4.21 -16.09
N LEU A 33 0.94 4.37 -15.35
CA LEU A 33 2.23 4.86 -15.85
C LEU A 33 3.10 3.73 -16.41
N LEU A 34 2.79 2.48 -16.03
CA LEU A 34 3.51 1.30 -16.44
C LEU A 34 2.90 0.71 -17.71
N GLN A 35 3.72 0.05 -18.53
CA GLN A 35 3.19 -0.75 -19.63
C GLN A 35 2.37 -1.90 -19.05
N LYS A 36 1.12 -2.03 -19.51
CA LYS A 36 0.26 -3.13 -19.11
C LYS A 36 0.84 -4.44 -19.64
N THR A 37 1.39 -5.24 -18.75
CA THR A 37 1.53 -6.67 -18.98
C THR A 37 0.13 -7.28 -18.89
N ASN A 38 -0.40 -7.81 -19.99
CA ASN A 38 -1.63 -8.62 -19.97
C ASN A 38 -1.41 -10.00 -19.29
N ALA A 39 -0.47 -10.07 -18.36
CA ALA A 39 -0.13 -11.26 -17.62
C ALA A 39 -1.06 -11.39 -16.42
N THR A 40 -1.63 -12.58 -16.26
CA THR A 40 -2.43 -12.96 -15.10
C THR A 40 -1.69 -14.02 -14.30
N ASP A 41 -1.85 -13.99 -12.98
CA ASP A 41 -1.38 -15.06 -12.12
C ASP A 41 -2.25 -16.33 -12.28
N ALA A 42 -1.89 -17.41 -11.59
CA ALA A 42 -2.63 -18.67 -11.61
C ALA A 42 -4.05 -18.57 -11.01
N SER A 43 -4.36 -17.47 -10.32
CA SER A 43 -5.66 -17.18 -9.72
C SER A 43 -6.49 -16.19 -10.56
N GLY A 44 -5.98 -15.75 -11.72
CA GLY A 44 -6.66 -14.83 -12.63
C GLY A 44 -6.49 -13.35 -12.28
N ASN A 45 -5.65 -12.99 -11.31
CA ASN A 45 -5.38 -11.59 -10.97
C ASN A 45 -4.35 -10.99 -11.93
N VAL A 46 -4.49 -9.70 -12.24
CA VAL A 46 -3.51 -8.97 -13.05
C VAL A 46 -2.19 -8.88 -12.29
N VAL A 47 -1.10 -9.27 -12.93
CA VAL A 47 0.25 -9.09 -12.39
C VAL A 47 0.63 -7.61 -12.53
N PHE A 48 0.78 -6.93 -11.40
CA PHE A 48 1.19 -5.53 -11.36
C PHE A 48 2.63 -5.35 -11.85
N GLY A 49 2.86 -4.24 -12.56
CA GLY A 49 4.22 -3.80 -12.87
C GLY A 49 4.88 -3.25 -11.61
N ASP A 50 6.21 -3.38 -11.51
CA ASP A 50 6.97 -2.87 -10.38
C ASP A 50 7.12 -1.34 -10.48
N ILE A 51 6.20 -0.62 -9.82
CA ILE A 51 6.23 0.83 -9.72
C ILE A 51 7.45 1.34 -8.96
N GLY A 52 7.97 0.56 -8.02
CA GLY A 52 9.15 0.92 -7.23
C GLY A 52 10.39 1.04 -8.10
N VAL A 53 10.62 0.03 -8.95
CA VAL A 53 11.70 0.05 -9.96
C VAL A 53 11.50 1.19 -10.96
N HIS A 54 10.27 1.43 -11.41
CA HIS A 54 9.99 2.53 -12.34
C HIS A 54 10.31 3.91 -11.74
N ILE A 55 9.88 4.17 -10.50
CA ILE A 55 10.21 5.40 -9.78
C ILE A 55 11.72 5.55 -9.61
N GLN A 56 12.44 4.47 -9.27
CA GLN A 56 13.88 4.49 -9.15
C GLN A 56 14.57 4.92 -10.46
N GLN A 57 14.17 4.32 -11.59
CA GLN A 57 14.77 4.60 -12.89
C GLN A 57 14.53 6.04 -13.35
N GLU A 58 13.28 6.52 -13.26
CA GLU A 58 12.93 7.89 -13.65
C GLU A 58 13.56 8.93 -12.71
N THR A 59 13.70 8.63 -11.42
CA THR A 59 14.43 9.49 -10.48
C THR A 59 15.90 9.64 -10.90
N LYS A 60 16.60 8.52 -11.16
CA LYS A 60 18.00 8.55 -11.64
C LYS A 60 18.14 9.35 -12.94
N LYS A 61 17.22 9.15 -13.89
CA LYS A 61 17.21 9.89 -15.17
C LYS A 61 17.00 11.39 -14.97
N TYR A 62 16.03 11.78 -14.14
CA TYR A 62 15.71 13.18 -13.85
C TYR A 62 16.89 13.92 -13.21
N PHE A 63 17.53 13.34 -12.19
CA PHE A 63 18.66 13.97 -11.52
C PHE A 63 19.95 13.99 -12.38
N LYS A 64 20.15 12.98 -13.23
CA LYS A 64 21.23 12.98 -14.24
C LYS A 64 21.08 14.13 -15.23
N GLN A 65 19.87 14.39 -15.71
CA GLN A 65 19.58 15.52 -16.62
C GLN A 65 19.73 16.88 -15.91
N ALA A 66 19.40 16.94 -14.62
CA ALA A 66 19.55 18.15 -13.82
C ALA A 66 21.01 18.43 -13.37
N GLY A 67 21.95 17.51 -13.61
CA GLY A 67 23.35 17.64 -13.18
C GLY A 67 23.55 17.58 -11.67
N VAL A 68 22.60 17.00 -10.93
CA VAL A 68 22.65 16.92 -9.46
C VAL A 68 22.99 15.47 -9.07
N PRO A 69 24.13 15.22 -8.40
CA PRO A 69 24.50 13.88 -7.97
C PRO A 69 23.58 13.40 -6.84
N VAL A 70 22.90 12.26 -7.06
CA VAL A 70 22.01 11.62 -6.07
C VAL A 70 22.23 10.11 -6.09
N ASP A 71 22.31 9.50 -4.91
CA ASP A 71 22.25 8.05 -4.74
C ASP A 71 20.81 7.61 -4.48
N VAL A 72 20.31 6.65 -5.28
CA VAL A 72 18.90 6.20 -5.22
C VAL A 72 18.86 4.70 -4.94
N LYS A 73 18.49 4.36 -3.70
CA LYS A 73 18.33 2.99 -3.21
C LYS A 73 16.86 2.58 -3.26
N TYR A 74 16.59 1.43 -3.87
CA TYR A 74 15.28 0.79 -3.86
C TYR A 74 15.30 -0.32 -2.81
N ILE A 75 14.25 -0.39 -1.99
CA ILE A 75 14.07 -1.40 -0.95
C ILE A 75 12.67 -1.96 -1.13
N ASP A 76 12.60 -3.25 -1.45
CA ASP A 76 11.36 -4.02 -1.46
C ASP A 76 11.31 -4.93 -0.22
N PRO A 77 10.57 -4.55 0.83
CA PRO A 77 10.45 -5.34 2.04
C PRO A 77 9.31 -6.38 1.97
N THR A 78 8.70 -6.64 0.79
CA THR A 78 7.49 -7.48 0.66
C THR A 78 7.64 -8.83 1.39
N TYR A 79 8.73 -9.56 1.14
CA TYR A 79 8.97 -10.85 1.82
C TYR A 79 9.29 -10.67 3.31
N MET A 80 10.02 -9.61 3.68
CA MET A 80 10.35 -9.34 5.08
C MET A 80 9.10 -9.06 5.91
N ILE A 81 8.13 -8.34 5.35
CA ILE A 81 6.87 -8.02 6.02
C ILE A 81 5.94 -9.23 6.06
N ARG A 82 5.86 -10.01 4.97
CA ARG A 82 4.92 -11.14 4.88
C ARG A 82 5.40 -12.43 5.56
N ALA A 83 6.71 -12.60 5.73
CA ALA A 83 7.30 -13.80 6.33
C ALA A 83 7.74 -13.62 7.79
N CYS A 84 7.62 -12.41 8.36
CA CYS A 84 7.94 -12.22 9.76
C CYS A 84 6.90 -12.90 10.67
N ARG A 85 7.29 -13.18 11.91
CA ARG A 85 6.35 -13.72 12.90
C ARG A 85 5.34 -12.65 13.29
N ALA A 86 4.09 -13.06 13.45
CA ALA A 86 3.05 -12.24 14.05
C ALA A 86 3.51 -11.69 15.41
N ASN A 87 3.25 -10.41 15.65
CA ASN A 87 3.45 -9.82 16.97
C ASN A 87 2.36 -10.33 17.95
N ALA A 88 2.47 -9.97 19.24
CA ALA A 88 1.54 -10.43 20.26
C ALA A 88 0.07 -10.04 19.97
N SER A 89 -0.16 -8.82 19.49
CA SER A 89 -1.50 -8.31 19.17
C SER A 89 -2.13 -9.08 18.01
N ASP A 90 -1.36 -9.31 16.93
CA ASP A 90 -1.79 -10.11 15.79
C ASP A 90 -2.01 -11.57 16.18
N GLY A 91 -1.17 -12.11 17.06
CA GLY A 91 -1.34 -13.46 17.61
C GLY A 91 -2.66 -13.63 18.35
N ILE A 92 -3.02 -12.67 19.21
CA ILE A 92 -4.30 -12.66 19.92
C ILE A 92 -5.45 -12.52 18.91
N LEU A 93 -5.35 -11.59 17.96
CA LEU A 93 -6.39 -11.37 16.95
C LEU A 93 -6.64 -12.64 16.12
N CYS A 94 -5.59 -13.28 15.62
CA CYS A 94 -5.68 -14.52 14.85
C CYS A 94 -6.31 -15.66 15.66
N ALA A 95 -5.93 -15.81 16.94
CA ALA A 95 -6.52 -16.82 17.81
C ALA A 95 -8.02 -16.59 18.00
N VAL A 96 -8.44 -15.35 18.29
CA VAL A 96 -9.85 -15.01 18.50
C VAL A 96 -10.66 -15.14 17.22
N LEU A 97 -10.15 -14.69 16.07
CA LEU A 97 -10.83 -14.86 14.78
C LEU A 97 -11.00 -16.34 14.43
N GLY A 98 -9.95 -17.16 14.63
CA GLY A 98 -9.99 -18.60 14.37
C GLY A 98 -10.98 -19.35 15.27
N GLN A 99 -11.00 -19.06 16.57
CA GLN A 99 -11.95 -19.66 17.51
C GLN A 99 -13.40 -19.30 17.17
N ASN A 100 -13.68 -18.03 16.86
CA ASN A 100 -15.01 -17.61 16.45
C ASN A 100 -15.44 -18.26 15.13
N ALA A 101 -14.53 -18.48 14.18
CA ALA A 101 -14.85 -19.19 12.94
C ALA A 101 -15.30 -20.63 13.23
N VAL A 102 -14.62 -21.32 14.15
CA VAL A 102 -14.99 -22.67 14.59
C VAL A 102 -16.35 -22.68 15.30
N HIS A 103 -16.60 -21.72 16.20
CA HIS A 103 -17.90 -21.59 16.86
C HIS A 103 -19.03 -21.31 15.86
N GLY A 104 -18.79 -20.44 14.88
CA GLY A 104 -19.75 -20.15 13.81
C GLY A 104 -20.10 -21.39 13.00
N ALA A 105 -19.08 -22.19 12.65
CA ALA A 105 -19.28 -23.46 11.96
C ALA A 105 -20.07 -24.48 12.80
N PHE A 106 -19.77 -24.62 14.10
CA PHE A 106 -20.52 -25.52 15.00
C PHE A 106 -21.97 -25.05 15.23
N ALA A 107 -22.23 -23.74 15.14
CA ALA A 107 -23.58 -23.19 15.17
C ALA A 107 -24.36 -23.40 13.86
N GLY A 108 -23.73 -23.98 12.82
CA GLY A 108 -24.35 -24.27 11.54
C GLY A 108 -24.29 -23.11 10.53
N TYR A 109 -23.52 -22.04 10.81
CA TYR A 109 -23.34 -20.96 9.84
C TYR A 109 -22.37 -21.38 8.71
N SER A 110 -22.70 -20.98 7.49
CA SER A 110 -21.87 -21.19 6.29
C SER A 110 -21.93 -19.94 5.41
N GLY A 111 -20.95 -19.78 4.52
CA GLY A 111 -20.83 -18.59 3.66
C GLY A 111 -20.53 -17.30 4.44
N ILE A 112 -19.98 -17.41 5.65
CA ILE A 112 -19.60 -16.29 6.51
C ILE A 112 -18.09 -16.17 6.65
N THR A 113 -17.62 -14.97 6.97
CA THR A 113 -16.29 -14.70 7.51
C THR A 113 -16.39 -14.03 8.88
N VAL A 114 -15.31 -14.08 9.66
CA VAL A 114 -15.23 -13.42 10.96
C VAL A 114 -14.38 -12.16 10.81
N GLY A 115 -14.86 -11.04 11.34
CA GLY A 115 -14.13 -9.79 11.35
C GLY A 115 -14.40 -8.98 12.61
N THR A 116 -13.79 -7.80 12.68
CA THR A 116 -14.05 -6.82 13.73
C THR A 116 -14.84 -5.64 13.17
N CYS A 117 -15.90 -5.25 13.86
CA CYS A 117 -16.68 -4.04 13.58
C CYS A 117 -16.89 -3.29 14.89
N ASN A 118 -16.44 -2.03 14.97
CA ASN A 118 -16.51 -1.20 16.18
C ASN A 118 -16.11 -1.97 17.45
N THR A 119 -14.91 -2.55 17.44
CA THR A 119 -14.32 -3.34 18.54
C THR A 119 -15.07 -4.62 18.94
N HIS A 120 -16.08 -5.05 18.18
CA HIS A 120 -16.79 -6.30 18.40
C HIS A 120 -16.46 -7.32 17.31
N TYR A 121 -16.40 -8.60 17.68
CA TYR A 121 -16.26 -9.69 16.72
C TYR A 121 -17.62 -10.04 16.13
N VAL A 122 -17.70 -10.08 14.81
CA VAL A 122 -18.97 -10.25 14.08
C VAL A 122 -18.81 -11.28 12.96
N TYR A 123 -19.91 -11.98 12.67
CA TYR A 123 -20.04 -12.78 11.46
C TYR A 123 -20.55 -11.90 10.33
N LEU A 124 -19.88 -11.99 9.19
CA LEU A 124 -20.18 -11.19 8.00
C LEU A 124 -20.43 -12.13 6.81
N PRO A 125 -21.54 -11.98 6.08
CA PRO A 125 -21.74 -12.74 4.84
C PRO A 125 -20.65 -12.42 3.83
N ILE A 126 -20.02 -13.46 3.27
CA ILE A 126 -18.94 -13.28 2.28
C ILE A 126 -19.39 -12.42 1.08
N PRO A 127 -20.61 -12.60 0.50
CA PRO A 127 -21.06 -11.78 -0.64
C PRO A 127 -21.07 -10.28 -0.34
N GLU A 128 -21.44 -9.89 0.88
CA GLU A 128 -21.47 -8.48 1.29
C GLU A 128 -20.05 -7.93 1.48
N VAL A 129 -19.15 -8.73 2.07
CA VAL A 129 -17.75 -8.32 2.30
C VAL A 129 -16.99 -8.09 0.99
N ILE A 130 -17.24 -8.91 -0.03
CA ILE A 130 -16.56 -8.80 -1.32
C ILE A 130 -17.26 -7.84 -2.29
N SER A 131 -18.41 -7.28 -1.92
CA SER A 131 -19.19 -6.40 -2.81
C SER A 131 -18.44 -5.12 -3.17
N HIS A 132 -17.66 -4.57 -2.23
CA HIS A 132 -16.93 -3.32 -2.40
C HIS A 132 -15.58 -3.36 -1.68
N PRO A 133 -14.49 -2.89 -2.31
CA PRO A 133 -13.21 -2.75 -1.63
C PRO A 133 -13.25 -1.57 -0.65
N ARG A 134 -12.49 -1.69 0.46
CA ARG A 134 -12.24 -0.57 1.36
C ARG A 134 -11.17 0.33 0.77
N LEU A 135 -11.56 1.50 0.30
CA LEU A 135 -10.65 2.52 -0.23
C LEU A 135 -10.27 3.55 0.84
N ILE A 136 -9.09 4.16 0.67
CA ILE A 136 -8.70 5.33 1.46
C ILE A 136 -9.52 6.51 0.96
N ASP A 137 -10.23 7.18 1.85
CA ASP A 137 -10.86 8.47 1.56
C ASP A 137 -9.81 9.60 1.67
N PRO A 138 -9.50 10.31 0.58
CA PRO A 138 -8.54 11.43 0.59
C PRO A 138 -8.98 12.60 1.47
N ASN A 139 -10.27 12.72 1.78
CA ASN A 139 -10.78 13.76 2.69
C ASN A 139 -10.88 13.27 4.15
N SER A 140 -10.42 12.05 4.43
CA SER A 140 -10.48 11.49 5.77
C SER A 140 -9.44 12.11 6.69
N ARG A 141 -9.75 12.15 7.99
CA ARG A 141 -8.79 12.53 9.04
C ARG A 141 -7.49 11.72 8.96
N MET A 142 -7.57 10.43 8.59
CA MET A 142 -6.40 9.57 8.46
C MET A 142 -5.46 10.08 7.38
N TRP A 143 -5.99 10.40 6.20
CA TRP A 143 -5.17 10.91 5.09
C TRP A 143 -4.57 12.27 5.39
N HIS A 144 -5.35 13.21 5.94
CA HIS A 144 -4.83 14.52 6.33
C HIS A 144 -3.72 14.45 7.40
N ARG A 145 -3.82 13.48 8.34
CA ARG A 145 -2.73 13.21 9.29
C ARG A 145 -1.47 12.72 8.57
N CYS A 146 -1.61 11.86 7.57
CA CYS A 146 -0.49 11.40 6.74
C CYS A 146 0.20 12.59 6.04
N LEU A 147 -0.56 13.45 5.34
CA LEU A 147 -0.05 14.64 4.67
C LEU A 147 0.67 15.59 5.63
N THR A 148 0.09 15.85 6.80
CA THR A 148 0.68 16.76 7.80
C THR A 148 1.96 16.18 8.39
N SER A 149 1.98 14.87 8.68
CA SER A 149 3.14 14.20 9.28
C SER A 149 4.33 14.09 8.32
N THR A 150 4.06 13.87 7.03
CA THR A 150 5.09 13.76 5.99
C THR A 150 5.50 15.12 5.45
N GLY A 151 4.63 16.13 5.55
CA GLY A 151 4.80 17.44 4.92
C GLY A 151 4.75 17.38 3.39
N GLN A 152 4.23 16.29 2.83
CA GLN A 152 4.13 16.12 1.37
C GLN A 152 2.99 16.98 0.80
N PRO A 153 3.17 17.55 -0.40
CA PRO A 153 2.10 18.27 -1.08
C PRO A 153 1.02 17.30 -1.56
N ASP A 154 -0.12 17.86 -1.96
CA ASP A 154 -1.11 17.08 -2.68
C ASP A 154 -0.63 16.85 -4.13
N PHE A 155 -0.44 15.58 -4.50
CA PHE A 155 0.03 15.16 -5.82
C PHE A 155 -1.17 14.87 -6.73
N VAL A 156 -2.04 15.86 -6.92
CA VAL A 156 -3.21 15.80 -7.82
C VAL A 156 -2.80 16.04 -9.27
#